data_AF-A0A4W3IUI2-F1
#
_entry.id   AF-A0A4W3IUI2-F1
#
_cell.length_a   1.000
_cell.length_b   1.000
_cell.length_c   1.000
_cell.angle_alpha   90.00
_cell.angle_beta   90.00
_cell.angle_gamma   90.00
#
_symmetry.space_group_name_H-M   'P 1'
#
loop_
_entity.id
_entity.type
_entity.pdbx_description
1 polymer ?
#
loop_
_entity_poly.entity_id
_entity_poly.type
_entity_poly.pdbx_seq_one_letter_code
_entity_poly.pdbx_strand_id
1 'polypeptide(L)'
;MSQSTSQNRLYIYGQNVAVSCAQQCPTNSHVSCFSSGDNLASFISELSTSTVCLQYDLRKVDLLPSEIQKFYFDTHAVVRLLEENGLSTDQSEVVVAALLKIMNSNMQMIYKDMVTKVQQEIMLQQIMSQIAGVKKDMIILEKSEFSALRAENESFQSLQDEVNKLSTSNKLDLNLDKSRVKEMVRGLCHFYLLKLFNSQQERAVTQTDRKIETEVAGLKTLLESHKLDTIKYLAGSVFTCLTIALGFYRVWM
;
A
#
# COMPACT_ATOMS: atom_id res chain seq x y z
N MET A 1 -13.09 -6.93 -37.46
CA MET A 1 -11.86 -6.36 -36.87
C MET A 1 -11.99 -5.95 -35.39
N SER A 2 -13.13 -6.23 -34.73
CA SER A 2 -13.43 -5.71 -33.37
C SER A 2 -13.34 -6.75 -32.24
N GLN A 3 -13.14 -8.04 -32.55
CA GLN A 3 -12.99 -9.10 -31.53
C GLN A 3 -11.55 -9.23 -31.00
N SER A 4 -10.54 -8.89 -31.82
CA SER A 4 -9.13 -8.99 -31.43
C SER A 4 -8.73 -7.95 -30.37
N THR A 5 -9.42 -6.81 -30.31
CA THR A 5 -9.11 -5.72 -29.37
C THR A 5 -9.54 -6.02 -27.92
N SER A 6 -10.53 -6.88 -27.72
CA SER A 6 -10.99 -7.26 -26.36
C SER A 6 -10.14 -8.35 -25.72
N GLN A 7 -9.67 -9.35 -26.50
CA GLN A 7 -8.74 -10.36 -25.99
C GLN A 7 -7.37 -9.77 -25.62
N ASN A 8 -6.90 -8.77 -26.39
CA ASN A 8 -5.63 -8.11 -26.09
C ASN A 8 -5.70 -7.25 -24.80
N ARG A 9 -6.90 -6.77 -24.43
CA ARG A 9 -7.11 -5.97 -23.22
C ARG A 9 -7.11 -6.83 -21.94
N LEU A 10 -7.58 -8.09 -22.02
CA LEU A 10 -7.52 -9.05 -20.92
C LEU A 10 -6.09 -9.48 -20.60
N TYR A 11 -5.25 -9.67 -21.63
CA TYR A 11 -3.83 -10.03 -21.46
C TYR A 11 -3.04 -8.91 -20.76
N ILE A 12 -3.28 -7.65 -21.13
CA ILE A 12 -2.63 -6.48 -20.53
C ILE A 12 -3.03 -6.33 -19.05
N TYR A 13 -4.27 -6.65 -18.66
CA TYR A 13 -4.70 -6.58 -17.26
C TYR A 13 -4.06 -7.69 -16.40
N GLY A 14 -3.98 -8.92 -16.91
CA GLY A 14 -3.34 -10.03 -16.18
C GLY A 14 -1.85 -9.81 -15.92
N GLN A 15 -1.15 -9.14 -16.84
CA GLN A 15 0.28 -8.87 -16.71
C GLN A 15 0.59 -7.73 -15.72
N ASN A 16 -0.29 -6.72 -15.62
CA ASN A 16 -0.11 -5.61 -14.67
C ASN A 16 -0.36 -6.01 -13.20
N VAL A 17 -1.27 -6.95 -12.94
CA VAL A 17 -1.51 -7.49 -11.58
C VAL A 17 -0.30 -8.29 -11.07
N ALA A 18 0.34 -9.08 -11.95
CA ALA A 18 1.53 -9.84 -11.59
C ALA A 18 2.75 -8.94 -11.32
N VAL A 19 2.90 -7.83 -12.05
CA VAL A 19 4.00 -6.87 -11.85
C VAL A 19 3.81 -6.04 -10.57
N SER A 20 2.57 -5.72 -10.20
CA SER A 20 2.31 -4.96 -8.96
C SER A 20 2.60 -5.77 -7.68
N CYS A 21 2.47 -7.10 -7.72
CA CYS A 21 2.86 -7.95 -6.57
C CYS A 21 4.38 -8.10 -6.41
N ALA A 22 5.16 -8.00 -7.49
CA ALA A 22 6.62 -8.12 -7.43
C ALA A 22 7.31 -6.85 -6.88
N GLN A 23 6.67 -5.68 -7.02
CA GLN A 23 7.24 -4.39 -6.64
C GLN A 23 7.11 -4.07 -5.13
N GLN A 24 6.34 -4.85 -4.37
CA GLN A 24 6.01 -4.58 -2.97
C GLN A 24 6.85 -5.38 -1.95
N CYS A 25 7.90 -6.08 -2.38
CA CYS A 25 8.81 -6.80 -1.47
C CYS A 25 10.07 -5.98 -1.19
N PRO A 26 10.21 -5.33 -0.01
CA PRO A 26 11.49 -4.80 0.42
C PRO A 26 12.45 -5.95 0.76
N THR A 27 13.64 -5.89 0.19
CA THR A 27 14.77 -6.74 0.51
C THR A 27 15.18 -6.55 1.98
N ASN A 28 15.48 -7.66 2.65
CA ASN A 28 15.91 -7.78 4.06
C ASN A 28 14.85 -7.57 5.16
N SER A 29 14.10 -8.63 5.43
CA SER A 29 14.02 -9.14 6.81
C SER A 29 13.43 -10.56 6.82
N HIS A 30 14.12 -11.43 7.55
CA HIS A 30 13.80 -12.83 7.81
C HIS A 30 12.35 -12.96 8.34
N VAL A 31 11.41 -13.43 7.53
CA VAL A 31 10.11 -13.92 8.01
C VAL A 31 9.85 -15.28 7.37
N SER A 32 9.82 -16.27 8.25
CA SER A 32 9.58 -17.69 8.02
C SER A 32 8.40 -17.96 7.10
N CYS A 33 8.64 -18.73 6.04
CA CYS A 33 7.60 -19.43 5.28
C CYS A 33 6.77 -20.29 6.23
N PHE A 34 5.51 -19.90 6.46
CA PHE A 34 4.53 -20.75 7.12
C PHE A 34 3.82 -21.58 6.04
N SER A 35 4.25 -22.82 5.91
CA SER A 35 3.49 -23.87 5.23
C SER A 35 2.26 -24.20 6.08
N SER A 36 1.05 -24.16 5.50
CA SER A 36 -0.05 -25.12 5.76
C SER A 36 -1.35 -24.69 5.05
N GLY A 37 -1.67 -25.39 3.96
CA GLY A 37 -2.82 -26.31 3.88
C GLY A 37 -4.27 -25.83 4.07
N ASP A 38 -4.57 -24.72 4.74
CA ASP A 38 -5.91 -24.56 5.34
C ASP A 38 -6.81 -23.47 4.71
N ASN A 39 -6.31 -22.75 3.70
CA ASN A 39 -7.08 -21.64 3.07
C ASN A 39 -7.89 -22.04 1.82
N LEU A 40 -7.84 -23.29 1.36
CA LEU A 40 -8.69 -23.71 0.24
C LEU A 40 -10.16 -23.87 0.68
N ALA A 41 -10.39 -24.26 1.94
CA ALA A 41 -11.73 -24.46 2.49
C ALA A 41 -12.50 -23.16 2.72
N SER A 42 -11.82 -22.07 3.08
CA SER A 42 -12.44 -20.75 3.27
C SER A 42 -12.87 -20.13 1.94
N PHE A 43 -12.03 -20.25 0.90
CA PHE A 43 -12.40 -19.82 -0.46
C PHE A 43 -13.56 -20.64 -1.05
N ILE A 44 -13.65 -21.94 -0.76
CA ILE A 44 -14.79 -22.79 -1.19
C ILE A 44 -16.06 -22.44 -0.39
N SER A 45 -15.93 -22.04 0.87
CA SER A 45 -17.06 -21.64 1.72
C SER A 45 -17.68 -20.31 1.31
N GLU A 46 -16.88 -19.35 0.82
CA GLU A 46 -17.39 -18.09 0.23
C GLU A 46 -18.05 -18.29 -1.14
N LEU A 47 -17.61 -19.29 -1.92
CA LEU A 47 -18.31 -19.64 -3.17
C LEU A 47 -19.66 -20.35 -2.90
N SER A 48 -19.84 -20.95 -1.72
CA SER A 48 -21.06 -21.69 -1.35
C SER A 48 -22.24 -20.78 -1.00
N THR A 49 -22.01 -19.52 -0.62
CA THR A 49 -23.08 -18.58 -0.24
C THR A 49 -23.76 -17.89 -1.43
N SER A 50 -23.24 -18.04 -2.66
CA SER A 50 -23.93 -17.65 -3.89
C SER A 50 -24.69 -18.81 -4.56
N THR A 51 -24.83 -19.95 -3.87
CA THR A 51 -25.83 -20.97 -4.22
C THR A 51 -27.21 -20.48 -3.76
N VAL A 52 -27.61 -19.27 -4.16
CA VAL A 52 -29.02 -19.02 -4.41
C VAL A 52 -29.35 -20.06 -5.46
N CYS A 53 -29.98 -21.15 -5.01
CA CYS A 53 -30.57 -22.16 -5.85
C CYS A 53 -31.16 -21.40 -7.03
N LEU A 54 -30.54 -21.51 -8.20
CA LEU A 54 -31.20 -21.18 -9.44
C LEU A 54 -32.35 -22.18 -9.45
N GLN A 55 -33.45 -21.80 -8.81
CA GLN A 55 -34.77 -22.31 -9.07
C GLN A 55 -34.97 -21.94 -10.53
N TYR A 56 -34.40 -22.78 -11.38
CA TYR A 56 -34.75 -22.85 -12.77
C TYR A 56 -36.22 -23.24 -12.72
N ASP A 57 -37.05 -22.20 -12.72
CA ASP A 57 -38.43 -22.27 -13.13
C ASP A 57 -38.39 -22.62 -14.62
N LEU A 58 -37.97 -23.86 -14.92
CA LEU A 58 -38.52 -24.58 -16.03
C LEU A 58 -40.01 -24.60 -15.72
N ARG A 59 -40.69 -23.52 -16.12
CA ARG A 59 -42.14 -23.54 -16.34
C ARG A 59 -42.38 -24.86 -17.01
N LYS A 60 -43.01 -25.77 -16.27
CA LYS A 60 -43.32 -27.10 -16.72
C LYS A 60 -44.17 -26.87 -17.95
N VAL A 61 -43.55 -26.95 -19.13
CA VAL A 61 -44.26 -26.74 -20.37
C VAL A 61 -45.04 -28.03 -20.54
N ASP A 62 -46.23 -28.05 -19.94
CA ASP A 62 -47.22 -29.10 -20.13
C ASP A 62 -47.71 -28.95 -21.58
N LEU A 63 -46.84 -29.38 -22.50
CA LEU A 63 -47.13 -29.47 -23.91
C LEU A 63 -47.97 -30.72 -24.05
N LEU A 64 -49.25 -30.48 -24.27
CA LEU A 64 -50.24 -31.48 -24.65
C LEU A 64 -49.58 -32.49 -25.61
N PRO A 65 -49.70 -33.81 -25.35
CA PRO A 65 -49.12 -34.82 -26.22
C PRO A 65 -49.54 -34.53 -27.64
N SER A 66 -48.56 -34.45 -28.55
CA SER A 66 -48.78 -34.22 -29.97
C SER A 66 -50.00 -35.00 -30.42
N GLU A 67 -50.97 -34.23 -30.91
CA GLU A 67 -52.10 -34.65 -31.71
C GLU A 67 -51.78 -35.96 -32.43
N ILE A 68 -52.42 -37.04 -31.94
CA ILE A 68 -52.28 -38.45 -32.34
C ILE A 68 -51.66 -38.56 -33.73
N GLN A 69 -50.35 -38.83 -33.76
CA GLN A 69 -49.62 -38.95 -35.02
C GLN A 69 -50.27 -40.08 -35.81
N LYS A 70 -50.97 -39.73 -36.90
CA LYS A 70 -51.82 -40.64 -37.64
C LYS A 70 -50.99 -41.81 -38.18
N PHE A 71 -51.20 -42.97 -37.58
CA PHE A 71 -50.62 -44.21 -38.04
C PHE A 71 -51.45 -44.75 -39.21
N TYR A 72 -50.81 -44.99 -40.35
CA TYR A 72 -51.46 -45.60 -41.51
C TYR A 72 -51.18 -47.10 -41.50
N PHE A 73 -52.07 -47.88 -40.87
CA PHE A 73 -52.08 -49.34 -41.00
C PHE A 73 -53.09 -49.73 -42.06
N ASP A 74 -52.64 -50.35 -43.15
CA ASP A 74 -53.56 -50.96 -44.10
C ASP A 74 -53.98 -52.35 -43.59
N THR A 75 -55.00 -52.35 -42.74
CA THR A 75 -55.64 -53.55 -42.19
C THR A 75 -56.04 -54.51 -43.31
N HIS A 76 -56.55 -53.99 -44.41
CA HIS A 76 -57.13 -54.79 -45.49
C HIS A 76 -56.06 -55.50 -46.32
N ALA A 77 -54.93 -54.84 -46.60
CA ALA A 77 -53.80 -55.48 -47.27
C ALA A 77 -53.22 -56.66 -46.46
N VAL A 78 -53.14 -56.50 -45.14
CA VAL A 78 -52.62 -57.56 -44.25
C VAL A 78 -53.59 -58.72 -44.12
N VAL A 79 -54.90 -58.46 -44.05
CA VAL A 79 -55.92 -59.53 -44.07
C VAL A 79 -55.81 -60.34 -45.37
N ARG A 80 -55.75 -59.69 -46.54
CA ARG A 80 -55.62 -60.41 -47.82
C ARG A 80 -54.35 -61.25 -47.91
N LEU A 81 -53.24 -60.74 -47.39
CA LEU A 81 -51.98 -61.50 -47.34
C LEU A 81 -52.13 -62.77 -46.48
N LEU A 82 -52.80 -62.67 -45.33
CA LEU A 82 -53.01 -63.82 -44.44
C LEU A 82 -53.95 -64.86 -45.07
N GLU A 83 -54.98 -64.41 -45.78
CA GLU A 83 -55.88 -65.26 -46.55
C GLU A 83 -55.16 -66.00 -47.68
N GLU A 84 -54.29 -65.31 -48.42
CA GLU A 84 -53.43 -65.91 -49.47
C GLU A 84 -52.48 -66.99 -48.91
N ASN A 85 -52.12 -66.89 -47.62
CA ASN A 85 -51.28 -67.87 -46.91
C ASN A 85 -52.09 -68.99 -46.23
N GLY A 86 -53.40 -69.09 -46.50
CA GLY A 86 -54.25 -70.20 -46.07
C GLY A 86 -54.95 -70.02 -44.73
N LEU A 87 -55.00 -68.80 -44.17
CA LEU A 87 -55.85 -68.49 -43.02
C LEU A 87 -57.28 -68.17 -43.50
N SER A 88 -58.29 -68.51 -42.69
CA SER A 88 -59.64 -68.01 -42.96
C SER A 88 -59.74 -66.52 -42.67
N THR A 89 -60.72 -65.84 -43.28
CA THR A 89 -60.99 -64.42 -43.08
C THR A 89 -61.10 -64.06 -41.60
N ASP A 90 -61.90 -64.82 -40.83
CA ASP A 90 -62.08 -64.61 -39.39
C ASP A 90 -60.78 -64.71 -38.59
N GLN A 91 -59.91 -65.67 -38.93
CA GLN A 91 -58.62 -65.84 -38.25
C GLN A 91 -57.67 -64.70 -38.60
N SER A 92 -57.68 -64.26 -39.87
CA SER A 92 -56.87 -63.15 -40.36
C SER A 92 -57.26 -61.83 -39.71
N GLU A 93 -58.55 -61.56 -39.54
CA GLU A 93 -59.06 -60.38 -38.84
C GLU A 93 -58.66 -60.36 -37.36
N VAL A 94 -58.72 -61.51 -36.67
CA VAL A 94 -58.33 -61.62 -35.26
C VAL A 94 -56.83 -61.34 -35.08
N VAL A 95 -55.99 -61.90 -35.94
CA VAL A 95 -54.53 -61.66 -35.91
C VAL A 95 -54.22 -60.19 -36.17
N VAL A 96 -54.86 -59.59 -37.16
CA VAL A 96 -54.69 -58.18 -37.50
C VAL A 96 -55.20 -57.26 -36.37
N ALA A 97 -56.31 -57.59 -35.73
CA ALA A 97 -56.84 -56.86 -34.58
C ALA A 97 -55.88 -56.91 -33.38
N ALA A 98 -55.25 -58.07 -33.13
CA ALA A 98 -54.23 -58.22 -32.09
C ALA A 98 -52.98 -57.36 -32.41
N LEU A 99 -52.52 -57.37 -33.66
CA LEU A 99 -51.40 -56.54 -34.12
C LEU A 99 -51.67 -55.05 -33.97
N LEU A 100 -52.86 -54.59 -34.39
CA LEU A 100 -53.29 -53.20 -34.19
C LEU A 100 -53.30 -52.79 -32.72
N LYS A 101 -53.77 -53.67 -31.84
CA LYS A 101 -53.81 -53.41 -30.39
C LYS A 101 -52.41 -53.30 -29.79
N ILE A 102 -51.50 -54.20 -30.15
CA ILE A 102 -50.09 -54.16 -29.70
C ILE A 102 -49.42 -52.89 -30.22
N MET A 103 -49.60 -52.59 -31.50
CA MET A 103 -48.96 -51.43 -32.13
C MET A 103 -49.48 -50.11 -31.56
N ASN A 104 -50.79 -50.00 -31.32
CA ASN A 104 -51.37 -48.83 -30.67
C ASN A 104 -50.84 -48.66 -29.22
N SER A 105 -50.71 -49.76 -28.47
CA SER A 105 -50.15 -49.74 -27.12
C SER A 105 -48.65 -49.37 -27.11
N ASN A 106 -47.87 -49.92 -28.05
CA ASN A 106 -46.45 -49.62 -28.21
C ASN A 106 -46.25 -48.14 -28.59
N MET A 107 -47.06 -47.62 -29.50
CA MET A 107 -47.01 -46.22 -29.89
C MET A 107 -47.31 -45.27 -28.73
N GLN A 108 -48.33 -45.55 -27.91
CA GLN A 108 -48.60 -44.74 -26.71
C GLN A 108 -47.41 -44.70 -25.75
N MET A 109 -46.66 -45.82 -25.63
CA MET A 109 -45.44 -45.86 -24.82
C MET A 109 -44.32 -45.03 -25.45
N ILE A 110 -44.07 -45.20 -26.76
CA ILE A 110 -43.02 -44.46 -27.47
C ILE A 110 -43.30 -42.95 -27.46
N TYR A 111 -44.54 -42.51 -27.70
CA TYR A 111 -44.89 -41.08 -27.66
C TYR A 111 -44.83 -40.46 -26.26
N LYS A 112 -44.97 -41.25 -25.21
CA LYS A 112 -44.82 -40.78 -23.83
C LYS A 112 -43.38 -40.40 -23.50
N ASP A 113 -42.42 -41.15 -24.05
CA ASP A 113 -40.99 -40.98 -23.76
C ASP A 113 -40.26 -40.16 -24.85
N MET A 114 -40.90 -39.94 -26.01
CA MET A 114 -40.34 -39.09 -27.06
C MET A 114 -40.55 -37.60 -26.79
N VAL A 115 -39.51 -36.82 -27.11
CA VAL A 115 -39.57 -35.36 -27.14
C VAL A 115 -39.89 -34.90 -28.57
N THR A 116 -40.90 -34.06 -28.71
CA THR A 116 -41.27 -33.50 -30.03
C THR A 116 -40.28 -32.42 -30.44
N LYS A 117 -40.08 -32.22 -31.75
CA LYS A 117 -39.20 -31.15 -32.27
C LYS A 117 -39.63 -29.77 -31.79
N VAL A 118 -40.94 -29.53 -31.74
CA VAL A 118 -41.53 -28.29 -31.22
C VAL A 118 -41.18 -28.09 -29.74
N GLN A 119 -41.29 -29.15 -28.93
CA GLN A 119 -40.92 -29.10 -27.51
C GLN A 119 -39.43 -28.82 -27.30
N GLN A 120 -38.56 -29.42 -28.12
CA GLN A 120 -37.14 -29.16 -28.11
C GLN A 120 -36.82 -27.70 -28.46
N GLU A 121 -37.48 -27.12 -29.46
CA GLU A 121 -37.30 -25.72 -29.87
C GLU A 121 -37.77 -24.73 -28.78
N ILE A 122 -38.93 -24.97 -28.16
CA ILE A 122 -39.43 -24.12 -27.06
C ILE A 122 -38.46 -24.12 -25.88
N MET A 123 -37.98 -25.31 -25.48
CA MET A 123 -37.01 -25.45 -24.40
C MET A 123 -35.70 -24.73 -24.74
N LEU A 124 -35.22 -24.87 -25.97
CA LEU A 124 -34.00 -24.21 -26.43
C LEU A 124 -34.13 -22.69 -26.40
N GLN A 125 -35.26 -22.14 -26.83
CA GLN A 125 -35.53 -20.69 -26.75
C GLN A 125 -35.55 -20.19 -25.30
N GLN A 126 -36.13 -20.96 -24.38
CA GLN A 126 -36.15 -20.63 -22.96
C GLN A 126 -34.74 -20.62 -22.35
N ILE A 127 -33.91 -21.62 -22.68
CA ILE A 127 -32.50 -21.67 -22.26
C ILE A 127 -31.73 -20.48 -22.84
N MET A 128 -31.92 -20.17 -24.13
CA MET A 128 -31.26 -19.03 -24.76
C MET A 128 -31.65 -17.69 -24.11
N SER A 129 -32.93 -17.52 -23.76
CA SER A 129 -33.41 -16.33 -23.04
C SER A 129 -32.76 -16.19 -21.67
N GLN A 130 -32.63 -17.28 -20.92
CA GLN A 130 -31.96 -17.27 -19.61
C GLN A 130 -30.47 -16.93 -19.73
N ILE A 131 -29.76 -17.51 -20.71
CA ILE A 131 -28.35 -17.19 -20.99
C ILE A 131 -28.21 -15.70 -21.31
N ALA A 132 -29.12 -15.13 -22.12
CA ALA A 132 -29.11 -13.71 -22.44
C ALA A 132 -29.32 -12.83 -21.18
N GLY A 133 -30.17 -13.26 -20.24
CA GLY A 133 -30.36 -12.62 -18.95
C GLY A 133 -29.08 -12.59 -18.11
N VAL A 134 -28.47 -13.77 -17.88
CA VAL A 134 -27.20 -13.90 -17.13
C VAL A 134 -26.10 -13.03 -17.76
N LYS A 135 -25.99 -13.03 -19.09
CA LYS A 135 -25.02 -12.18 -19.80
C LYS A 135 -25.26 -10.70 -19.55
N LYS A 136 -26.51 -10.24 -19.52
CA LYS A 136 -26.84 -8.83 -19.21
C LYS A 136 -26.38 -8.49 -17.79
N ASP A 137 -26.64 -9.37 -16.84
CA ASP A 137 -26.32 -9.12 -15.44
C ASP A 137 -24.81 -9.11 -15.19
N MET A 138 -24.05 -9.98 -15.86
CA MET A 138 -22.58 -9.95 -15.89
C MET A 138 -22.05 -8.60 -16.40
N ILE A 139 -22.54 -8.11 -17.54
CA ILE A 139 -22.12 -6.82 -18.11
C ILE A 139 -22.44 -5.66 -17.17
N ILE A 140 -23.59 -5.71 -16.48
CA ILE A 140 -23.96 -4.68 -15.51
C ILE A 140 -22.99 -4.68 -14.33
N LEU A 141 -22.71 -5.86 -13.78
CA LEU A 141 -21.79 -6.02 -12.65
C LEU A 141 -20.39 -5.53 -12.99
N GLU A 142 -19.84 -5.97 -14.13
CA GLU A 142 -18.53 -5.52 -14.62
C GLU A 142 -18.49 -3.99 -14.79
N LYS A 143 -19.54 -3.39 -15.35
CA LYS A 143 -19.59 -1.93 -15.55
C LYS A 143 -19.73 -1.17 -14.24
N SER A 144 -20.52 -1.67 -13.28
CA SER A 144 -20.68 -1.01 -11.97
C SER A 144 -19.42 -1.09 -11.13
N GLU A 145 -18.78 -2.26 -11.08
CA GLU A 145 -17.55 -2.45 -10.30
C GLU A 145 -16.37 -1.70 -10.92
N PHE A 146 -16.25 -1.69 -12.25
CA PHE A 146 -15.19 -0.93 -12.92
C PHE A 146 -15.33 0.59 -12.69
N SER A 147 -16.56 1.09 -12.60
CA SER A 147 -16.80 2.51 -12.32
C SER A 147 -16.46 2.86 -10.87
N ALA A 148 -16.83 1.99 -9.91
CA ALA A 148 -16.47 2.16 -8.50
C ALA A 148 -14.95 2.09 -8.28
N LEU A 149 -14.28 1.09 -8.86
CA LEU A 149 -12.83 0.92 -8.77
C LEU A 149 -12.07 2.08 -9.41
N ARG A 150 -12.56 2.64 -10.52
CA ARG A 150 -11.95 3.84 -11.11
C ARG A 150 -12.06 5.04 -10.17
N ALA A 151 -13.23 5.28 -9.59
CA ALA A 151 -13.43 6.38 -8.64
C ALA A 151 -12.57 6.22 -7.38
N GLU A 152 -12.46 5.00 -6.86
CA GLU A 152 -11.59 4.69 -5.72
C GLU A 152 -10.10 4.92 -6.06
N ASN A 153 -9.64 4.46 -7.23
CA ASN A 153 -8.27 4.64 -7.70
C ASN A 153 -7.93 6.13 -7.93
N GLU A 154 -8.85 6.92 -8.48
CA GLU A 154 -8.69 8.38 -8.59
C GLU A 154 -8.56 9.02 -7.20
N SER A 155 -9.35 8.60 -6.21
CA SER A 155 -9.21 9.08 -4.83
C SER A 155 -7.88 8.67 -4.20
N PHE A 156 -7.42 7.45 -4.46
CA PHE A 156 -6.16 6.94 -3.93
C PHE A 156 -4.96 7.70 -4.51
N GLN A 157 -4.98 7.99 -5.81
CA GLN A 157 -3.97 8.84 -6.45
C GLN A 157 -3.96 10.25 -5.86
N SER A 158 -5.13 10.86 -5.66
CA SER A 158 -5.24 12.17 -4.99
C SER A 158 -4.65 12.17 -3.59
N LEU A 159 -4.96 11.14 -2.78
CA LEU A 159 -4.39 10.99 -1.43
C LEU A 159 -2.88 10.77 -1.47
N GLN A 160 -2.38 9.98 -2.42
CA GLN A 160 -0.95 9.74 -2.59
C GLN A 160 -0.21 11.03 -2.96
N ASP A 161 -0.78 11.86 -3.82
CA ASP A 161 -0.23 13.17 -4.17
C ASP A 161 -0.22 14.13 -2.97
N GLU A 162 -1.29 14.13 -2.18
CA GLU A 162 -1.37 14.93 -0.95
C GLU A 162 -0.32 14.49 0.08
N VAL A 163 -0.16 13.18 0.30
CA VAL A 163 0.88 12.63 1.18
C VAL A 163 2.29 12.98 0.68
N ASN A 164 2.53 12.89 -0.63
CA ASN A 164 3.81 13.26 -1.23
C ASN A 164 4.10 14.76 -1.05
N LYS A 165 3.10 15.62 -1.22
CA LYS A 165 3.21 17.06 -0.98
C LYS A 165 3.50 17.37 0.49
N LEU A 166 2.79 16.72 1.42
CA LEU A 166 3.04 16.89 2.86
C LEU A 166 4.44 16.38 3.25
N SER A 167 4.87 15.24 2.71
CA SER A 167 6.20 14.68 2.94
C SER A 167 7.31 15.60 2.45
N THR A 168 7.15 16.19 1.26
CA THR A 168 8.14 17.14 0.71
C THR A 168 8.15 18.46 1.47
N SER A 169 6.99 19.00 1.86
CA SER A 169 6.89 20.19 2.71
C SER A 169 7.57 19.95 4.07
N ASN A 170 7.22 18.86 4.75
CA ASN A 170 7.77 18.54 6.07
C ASN A 170 9.30 18.30 6.00
N LYS A 171 9.80 17.68 4.92
CA LYS A 171 11.24 17.58 4.68
C LYS A 171 11.90 18.95 4.55
N LEU A 172 11.28 19.88 3.82
CA LEU A 172 11.82 21.24 3.69
C LEU A 172 11.85 21.95 5.04
N ASP A 173 10.77 21.88 5.81
CA ASP A 173 10.65 22.51 7.14
C ASP A 173 11.72 21.99 8.10
N LEU A 174 11.90 20.66 8.19
CA LEU A 174 12.94 20.05 9.01
C LEU A 174 14.36 20.48 8.58
N ASN A 175 14.59 20.66 7.28
CA ASN A 175 15.88 21.14 6.79
C ASN A 175 16.13 22.60 7.15
N LEU A 176 15.10 23.45 7.08
CA LEU A 176 15.18 24.84 7.51
C LEU A 176 15.46 24.94 9.02
N ASP A 177 14.76 24.16 9.83
CA ASP A 177 14.96 24.15 11.28
C ASP A 177 16.32 23.57 11.67
N LYS A 178 16.80 22.54 10.97
CA LYS A 178 18.18 22.04 11.14
C LYS A 178 19.21 23.14 10.84
N SER A 179 18.97 23.96 9.81
CA SER A 179 19.83 25.10 9.50
C SER A 179 19.79 26.17 10.60
N ARG A 180 18.58 26.51 11.09
CA ARG A 180 18.40 27.46 12.20
C ARG A 180 19.10 27.00 13.48
N VAL A 181 18.95 25.73 13.84
CA VAL A 181 19.62 25.14 15.01
C VAL A 181 21.13 25.19 14.84
N LYS A 182 21.65 24.84 13.65
CA LYS A 182 23.08 24.92 13.36
C LYS A 182 23.61 26.35 13.51
N GLU A 183 22.87 27.33 13.01
CA GLU A 183 23.24 28.74 13.14
C GLU A 183 23.21 29.21 14.59
N MET A 184 22.19 28.82 15.36
CA MET A 184 22.09 29.12 16.78
C MET A 184 23.25 28.52 17.57
N VAL A 185 23.60 27.25 17.32
CA VAL A 185 24.74 26.58 17.95
C VAL A 185 26.05 27.28 17.58
N ARG A 186 26.23 27.69 16.33
CA ARG A 186 27.40 28.45 15.88
C ARG A 186 27.50 29.79 16.61
N GLY A 187 26.40 30.54 16.69
CA GLY A 187 26.34 31.81 17.41
C GLY A 187 26.64 31.65 18.90
N LEU A 188 26.08 30.61 19.54
CA LEU A 188 26.33 30.29 20.94
C LEU A 188 27.82 29.95 21.16
N CYS A 189 28.39 29.08 20.34
CA CYS A 189 29.80 28.71 20.40
C CYS A 189 30.70 29.94 20.25
N HIS A 190 30.42 30.80 19.27
CA HIS A 190 31.15 32.05 19.08
C HIS A 190 31.06 32.97 20.31
N PHE A 191 29.87 33.13 20.88
CA PHE A 191 29.66 33.92 22.10
C PHE A 191 30.45 33.34 23.29
N TYR A 192 30.41 32.02 23.50
CA TYR A 192 31.17 31.36 24.57
C TYR A 192 32.68 31.51 24.36
N LEU A 193 33.19 31.35 23.14
CA LEU A 193 34.59 31.56 22.82
C LEU A 193 35.04 32.99 23.08
N LEU A 194 34.24 33.98 22.66
CA LEU A 194 34.51 35.38 22.93
C LEU A 194 34.53 35.65 24.43
N LYS A 195 33.58 35.11 25.19
CA LYS A 195 33.51 35.26 26.65
C LYS A 195 34.75 34.65 27.34
N LEU A 196 35.17 33.45 26.90
CA LEU A 196 36.38 32.80 27.41
C LEU A 196 37.64 33.63 27.10
N PHE A 197 37.76 34.13 25.87
CA PHE A 197 38.88 34.98 25.46
C PHE A 197 38.94 36.28 26.27
N ASN A 198 37.81 36.97 26.43
CA ASN A 198 37.72 38.16 27.27
C ASN A 198 38.11 37.86 28.72
N SER A 199 37.66 36.74 29.29
CA SER A 199 38.05 36.37 30.67
C SER A 199 39.54 36.07 30.82
N GLN A 200 40.19 35.52 29.78
CA GLN A 200 41.64 35.33 29.76
C GLN A 200 42.37 36.68 29.66
N GLN A 201 41.90 37.56 28.78
CA GLN A 201 42.45 38.90 28.61
C GLN A 201 42.32 39.72 29.89
N GLU A 202 41.17 39.67 30.57
CA GLU A 202 40.94 40.35 31.85
C GLU A 202 41.88 39.84 32.95
N ARG A 203 42.17 38.53 33.00
CA ARG A 203 43.17 37.97 33.90
C ARG A 203 44.59 38.44 33.58
N ALA A 204 44.94 38.54 32.29
CA ALA A 204 46.25 39.04 31.88
C ALA A 204 46.42 40.53 32.22
N VAL A 205 45.40 41.35 31.95
CA VAL A 205 45.38 42.79 32.24
C VAL A 205 45.46 43.04 33.75
N THR A 206 44.66 42.34 34.55
CA THR A 206 44.71 42.49 36.02
C THR A 206 46.01 41.98 36.64
N GLN A 207 46.75 41.08 35.98
CA GLN A 207 48.09 40.69 36.40
C GLN A 207 49.12 41.77 36.07
N THR A 208 49.03 42.40 34.89
CA THR A 208 49.93 43.50 34.51
C THR A 208 49.69 44.75 35.36
N ASP A 209 48.44 45.09 35.65
CA ASP A 209 48.10 46.24 36.49
C ASP A 209 48.67 46.10 37.91
N ARG A 210 48.54 44.90 38.51
CA ARG A 210 49.13 44.62 39.82
C ARG A 210 50.65 44.70 39.81
N LYS A 211 51.31 44.25 38.72
CA LYS A 211 52.77 44.37 38.58
C LYS A 211 53.20 45.84 38.53
N ILE A 212 52.47 46.66 37.77
CA ILE A 212 52.74 48.10 37.68
C ILE A 212 52.59 48.75 39.06
N GLU A 213 51.53 48.43 39.82
CA GLU A 213 51.38 48.96 41.18
C GLU A 213 52.53 48.55 42.11
N THR A 214 52.99 47.30 42.04
CA THR A 214 54.13 46.84 42.85
C THR A 214 55.46 47.45 42.43
N GLU A 215 55.70 47.65 41.13
CA GLU A 215 56.91 48.33 40.64
C GLU A 215 56.88 49.82 40.98
N VAL A 216 55.72 50.49 40.90
CA VAL A 216 55.55 51.88 41.29
C VAL A 216 55.76 52.07 42.80
N ALA A 217 55.21 51.19 43.63
CA ALA A 217 55.45 51.20 45.07
C ALA A 217 56.93 50.90 45.40
N GLY A 218 57.53 49.93 44.71
CA GLY A 218 58.95 49.58 44.85
C GLY A 218 59.87 50.75 44.49
N LEU A 219 59.66 51.37 43.33
CA LEU A 219 60.40 52.56 42.89
C LEU A 219 60.22 53.74 43.85
N LYS A 220 59.01 53.94 44.39
CA LYS A 220 58.75 54.96 45.41
C LYS A 220 59.53 54.71 46.70
N THR A 221 59.59 53.47 47.18
CA THR A 221 60.39 53.11 48.37
C THR A 221 61.89 53.25 48.12
N LEU A 222 62.38 52.92 46.93
CA LEU A 222 63.79 53.08 46.55
C LEU A 222 64.19 54.55 46.46
N LEU A 223 63.28 55.41 45.98
CA LEU A 223 63.49 56.86 45.95
C LEU A 223 63.49 57.47 47.37
N GLU A 224 62.56 57.03 48.24
CA GLU A 224 62.53 57.46 49.64
C GLU A 224 63.77 57.00 50.41
N SER A 225 64.26 55.78 50.19
CA SER A 225 65.51 55.32 50.80
C SER A 225 66.71 56.13 50.31
N HIS A 226 66.77 56.49 49.02
CA HIS A 226 67.84 57.33 48.47
C HIS A 226 67.86 58.75 49.07
N LYS A 227 66.70 59.33 49.39
CA LYS A 227 66.61 60.61 50.10
C LYS A 227 67.18 60.51 51.52
N LEU A 228 66.84 59.45 52.25
CA LEU A 228 67.32 59.25 53.62
C LEU A 228 68.83 59.00 53.68
N ASP A 229 69.38 58.22 52.75
CA ASP A 229 70.82 57.96 52.73
C ASP A 229 71.62 59.20 52.33
N THR A 230 71.13 59.98 51.35
CA THR A 230 71.76 61.27 50.99
C THR A 230 71.81 62.23 52.18
N ILE A 231 70.73 62.30 52.98
CA ILE A 231 70.69 63.13 54.20
C ILE A 231 71.68 62.61 55.26
N LYS A 232 71.79 61.29 55.46
CA LYS A 232 72.77 60.70 56.38
C LYS A 232 74.20 61.03 55.96
N TYR A 233 74.53 60.90 54.67
CA TYR A 233 75.85 61.21 54.14
C TYR A 233 76.19 62.70 54.26
N LEU A 234 75.21 63.58 54.00
CA LEU A 234 75.36 65.02 54.17
C LEU A 234 75.63 65.41 55.64
N ALA A 235 74.81 64.89 56.56
CA ALA A 235 74.98 65.14 58.00
C ALA A 235 76.34 64.63 58.51
N GLY A 236 76.75 63.43 58.08
CA GLY A 236 78.07 62.87 58.38
C GLY A 236 79.20 63.76 57.87
N SER A 237 79.12 64.25 56.63
CA SER A 237 80.15 65.13 56.04
C SER A 237 80.25 66.49 56.73
N VAL A 238 79.12 67.08 57.14
CA VAL A 238 79.13 68.36 57.86
C VAL A 238 79.70 68.18 59.27
N PHE A 239 79.35 67.09 59.95
CA PHE A 239 79.86 66.79 61.28
C PHE A 239 81.37 66.48 61.27
N THR A 240 81.88 65.77 60.26
CA THR A 240 83.33 65.56 60.10
C THR A 240 84.05 66.86 59.79
N CYS A 241 83.50 67.73 58.93
CA CYS A 241 84.07 69.04 58.65
C CYS A 241 84.12 69.93 59.91
N LEU A 242 83.04 69.97 60.69
CA LEU A 242 82.98 70.65 62.00
C LEU A 242 84.00 70.08 62.99
N THR A 243 84.14 68.75 63.07
CA THR A 243 85.12 68.09 63.94
C THR A 243 86.54 68.45 63.56
N ILE A 244 86.85 68.47 62.26
CA ILE A 244 88.15 68.88 61.72
C ILE A 244 88.42 70.36 62.05
N ALA A 245 87.46 71.25 61.79
CA ALA A 245 87.59 72.68 62.08
C ALA A 245 87.79 72.96 63.58
N LEU A 246 87.05 72.28 64.46
CA LEU A 246 87.23 72.37 65.91
C LEU A 246 88.57 71.78 66.36
N GLY A 247 89.04 70.71 65.73
CA GLY A 247 90.37 70.15 65.95
C GLY A 247 91.48 71.15 65.61
N PHE A 248 91.38 71.82 64.46
CA PHE A 248 92.31 72.90 64.07
C PHE A 248 92.22 74.10 65.03
N TYR A 249 91.02 74.51 65.43
CA TYR A 249 90.83 75.59 66.39
C TYR A 249 91.47 75.27 67.75
N ARG A 250 91.43 74.00 68.20
CA ARG A 250 92.05 73.55 69.45
C ARG A 250 93.58 73.53 69.45
N VAL A 251 94.21 73.41 68.28
CA VAL A 251 95.67 73.43 68.12
C VAL A 251 96.20 74.85 67.90
N TRP A 252 95.33 75.78 67.49
CA TRP A 252 95.66 77.19 67.22
C TRP A 252 95.49 78.11 68.45
N MET A 253 94.85 77.64 69.53
CA MET A 253 94.76 78.31 70.83
C MET A 253 95.79 77.77 71.82
#